data_AF-A0A812XQ14-F1
#
_entry.id   AF-A0A812XQ14-F1
#
_cell.length_a   1.000
_cell.length_b   1.000
_cell.length_c   1.000
_cell.angle_alpha   90.00
_cell.angle_beta   90.00
_cell.angle_gamma   90.00
#
_symmetry.space_group_name_H-M   'P 1'
#
loop_
_entity.id
_entity.type
_entity.pdbx_description
1 polymer ?
#
loop_
_entity_poly.entity_id
_entity_poly.type
_entity_poly.pdbx_seq_one_letter_code
_entity_poly.pdbx_strand_id
1 'polypeptide(L)'
;MSGFIRNALCFALLTSLSAARRIRANSAGRSLLLEVEDQLGSEVRQALSQRAPELEEHLRHTFLSLPQNSRGAVGPGGARYALHRLFVQLHGWQMKGLRMEDGDWYRSSPLPAFGNHLPQHLHTFLETRVSHGLDLHELAIVAGLLEHKVHDQAEKRLALAYKALKQERAAVSRHDAFDIMHTYLATYILGKEDEGESESVAIEKMLTNRQHLDGGYYPRWTEAADLLQQAADAVAPGASSFEFHQILASLERVADQIFHLENRECGAIRQQLTQLEDHDASGRVTLADFYNTTLHNFFSSAFTESEHYLRDAGALDESVPGMPRVIIPNYLMLDSNCLGSSEYYAVCCIDECEVLLDTIESKIHAPTASPKQLTQLVSSLGAEYALDERSWTELQARLGDIADSEGQVPLHGRLFAQWLHHAFPRVCPFPHEAGSFLASTAAPLEASAEAMRSRIDEAPDKSTTSLEQFKYAMWTDTEQLVDANKHQVRSWGRSYVSILMFAGVVIGTVSSLAKLAPPVARKVD
;
A
#
# COMPACT_ATOMS: atom_id res chain seq x y z
N MET A 1 2.07 20.70 -63.16
CA MET A 1 1.93 19.52 -62.27
C MET A 1 2.40 19.76 -60.81
N SER A 2 2.92 20.92 -60.43
CA SER A 2 3.41 21.18 -59.06
C SER A 2 2.35 21.70 -58.06
N GLY A 3 1.20 22.19 -58.52
CA GLY A 3 0.13 22.70 -57.64
C GLY A 3 -0.77 21.61 -57.04
N PHE A 4 -1.01 20.52 -57.78
CA PHE A 4 -1.92 19.45 -57.34
C PHE A 4 -1.31 18.54 -56.25
N ILE A 5 -0.01 18.27 -56.32
CA ILE A 5 0.70 17.43 -55.34
C ILE A 5 0.80 18.14 -53.98
N ARG A 6 0.98 19.47 -53.99
CA ARG A 6 1.10 20.28 -52.77
C ARG A 6 -0.23 20.40 -52.01
N ASN A 7 -1.35 20.47 -52.73
CA ASN A 7 -2.68 20.47 -52.11
C ASN A 7 -3.06 19.08 -51.57
N ALA A 8 -2.69 17.98 -52.23
CA ALA A 8 -2.95 16.62 -51.75
C ALA A 8 -2.16 16.29 -50.48
N LEU A 9 -0.90 16.72 -50.38
CA LEU A 9 -0.06 16.56 -49.18
C LEU A 9 -0.57 17.40 -47.99
N CYS A 10 -1.05 18.63 -48.24
CA CYS A 10 -1.67 19.45 -47.19
C CYS A 10 -2.99 18.83 -46.70
N PHE A 11 -3.82 18.28 -47.59
CA PHE A 11 -5.06 17.63 -47.20
C PHE A 11 -4.81 16.32 -46.42
N ALA A 12 -3.81 15.51 -46.81
CA ALA A 12 -3.45 14.28 -46.10
C ALA A 12 -2.81 14.54 -44.72
N LEU A 13 -2.03 15.63 -44.58
CA LEU A 13 -1.49 16.08 -43.28
C LEU A 13 -2.58 16.65 -42.38
N LEU A 14 -3.54 17.41 -42.93
CA LEU A 14 -4.67 17.94 -42.17
C LEU A 14 -5.65 16.83 -41.73
N THR A 15 -5.88 15.81 -42.57
CA THR A 15 -6.72 14.67 -42.19
C THR A 15 -6.02 13.78 -41.16
N SER A 16 -4.70 13.54 -41.25
CA SER A 16 -3.96 12.77 -40.25
C SER A 16 -3.83 13.51 -38.91
N LEU A 17 -3.63 14.84 -38.92
CA LEU A 17 -3.67 15.69 -37.73
C LEU A 17 -5.07 15.75 -37.10
N SER A 18 -6.14 15.71 -37.92
CA SER A 18 -7.52 15.69 -37.44
C SER A 18 -7.94 14.31 -36.89
N ALA A 19 -7.44 13.22 -37.47
CA ALA A 19 -7.64 11.86 -36.99
C ALA A 19 -6.83 11.61 -35.70
N ALA A 20 -5.57 12.06 -35.64
CA ALA A 20 -4.76 12.02 -34.43
C ALA A 20 -5.32 12.93 -33.32
N ARG A 21 -5.91 14.10 -33.66
CA ARG A 21 -6.67 14.94 -32.71
C ARG A 21 -7.97 14.30 -32.26
N ARG A 22 -8.71 13.60 -33.14
CA ARG A 22 -9.93 12.86 -32.75
C ARG A 22 -9.62 11.65 -31.85
N ILE A 23 -8.53 10.94 -32.13
CA ILE A 23 -8.06 9.83 -31.27
C ILE A 23 -7.56 10.37 -29.92
N ARG A 24 -6.84 11.50 -29.88
CA ARG A 24 -6.46 12.19 -28.64
C ARG A 24 -7.64 12.80 -27.87
N ALA A 25 -8.69 13.25 -28.56
CA ALA A 25 -9.87 13.84 -27.93
C ALA A 25 -10.82 12.77 -27.38
N ASN A 26 -10.92 11.59 -28.02
CA ASN A 26 -11.76 10.49 -27.54
C ASN A 26 -11.20 9.80 -26.28
N SER A 27 -9.87 9.75 -26.07
CA SER A 27 -9.29 9.18 -24.85
C SER A 27 -9.28 10.15 -23.65
N ALA A 28 -9.31 11.46 -23.91
CA ALA A 28 -9.29 12.48 -22.86
C ALA A 28 -10.69 12.83 -22.30
N GLY A 29 -11.77 12.50 -23.02
CA GLY A 29 -13.13 12.99 -22.71
C GLY A 29 -14.19 11.94 -22.36
N ARG A 30 -13.89 10.64 -22.40
CA ARG A 30 -14.86 9.60 -21.98
C ARG A 30 -14.80 9.44 -20.47
N SER A 31 -15.97 9.56 -19.81
CA SER A 31 -16.10 9.32 -18.37
C SER A 31 -15.71 7.88 -18.04
N LEU A 32 -14.96 7.69 -16.96
CA LEU A 32 -14.59 6.36 -16.45
C LEU A 32 -15.82 5.48 -16.25
N LEU A 33 -16.91 6.03 -15.70
CA LEU A 33 -18.16 5.29 -15.49
C LEU A 33 -18.78 4.79 -16.80
N LEU A 34 -18.67 5.55 -17.90
CA LEU A 34 -19.19 5.12 -19.21
C LEU A 34 -18.36 3.99 -19.81
N GLU A 35 -17.05 3.96 -19.52
CA GLU A 35 -16.20 2.85 -19.94
C GLU A 35 -16.50 1.60 -19.11
N VAL A 36 -16.71 1.77 -17.79
CA VAL A 36 -17.16 0.68 -16.93
C VAL A 36 -18.51 0.12 -17.39
N GLU A 37 -19.47 0.97 -17.73
CA GLU A 37 -20.78 0.53 -18.22
C GLU A 37 -20.68 -0.29 -19.51
N ASP A 38 -19.81 0.12 -20.43
CA ASP A 38 -19.60 -0.57 -21.71
C ASP A 38 -18.94 -1.95 -21.53
N GLN A 39 -18.04 -2.08 -20.55
CA GLN A 39 -17.24 -3.28 -20.35
C GLN A 39 -17.80 -4.25 -19.30
N LEU A 40 -18.49 -3.73 -18.28
CA LEU A 40 -18.99 -4.48 -17.12
C LEU A 40 -20.52 -4.37 -16.92
N GLY A 41 -21.20 -3.49 -17.66
CA GLY A 41 -22.66 -3.35 -17.63
C GLY A 41 -23.18 -2.21 -16.73
N SER A 42 -24.46 -1.88 -16.93
CA SER A 42 -25.13 -0.76 -16.27
C SER A 42 -25.32 -0.95 -14.76
N GLU A 43 -25.48 -2.19 -14.31
CA GLU A 43 -25.64 -2.54 -12.88
C GLU A 43 -24.38 -2.18 -12.09
N VAL A 44 -23.20 -2.58 -12.61
CA VAL A 44 -21.90 -2.24 -12.01
C VAL A 44 -21.70 -0.73 -12.00
N ARG A 45 -21.97 -0.05 -13.11
CA ARG A 45 -21.87 1.42 -13.18
C ARG A 45 -22.80 2.12 -12.17
N GLN A 46 -24.00 1.60 -11.94
CA GLN A 46 -24.92 2.14 -10.95
C GLN A 46 -24.42 1.92 -9.52
N ALA A 47 -23.94 0.72 -9.19
CA ALA A 47 -23.39 0.40 -7.87
C ALA A 47 -22.18 1.31 -7.54
N LEU A 48 -21.25 1.47 -8.48
CA LEU A 48 -20.10 2.38 -8.31
C LEU A 48 -20.52 3.84 -8.13
N SER A 49 -21.50 4.30 -8.92
CA SER A 49 -22.00 5.67 -8.81
C SER A 49 -22.65 5.94 -7.44
N GLN A 50 -23.28 4.93 -6.83
CA GLN A 50 -23.88 5.03 -5.50
C GLN A 50 -22.84 4.96 -4.38
N ARG A 51 -21.79 4.14 -4.54
CA ARG A 51 -20.74 3.94 -3.54
C ARG A 51 -19.68 5.05 -3.53
N ALA A 52 -19.40 5.67 -4.67
CA ALA A 52 -18.33 6.66 -4.82
C ALA A 52 -18.36 7.81 -3.80
N PRO A 53 -19.51 8.45 -3.46
CA PRO A 53 -19.51 9.58 -2.52
C PRO A 53 -18.97 9.23 -1.12
N GLU A 54 -19.22 8.02 -0.65
CA GLU A 54 -18.72 7.55 0.64
C GLU A 54 -17.22 7.29 0.58
N LEU A 55 -16.74 6.67 -0.51
CA LEU A 55 -15.30 6.44 -0.72
C LEU A 55 -14.54 7.76 -0.89
N GLU A 56 -15.12 8.75 -1.57
CA GLU A 56 -14.53 10.09 -1.69
C GLU A 56 -14.32 10.75 -0.32
N GLU A 57 -15.25 10.54 0.62
CA GLU A 57 -15.14 11.12 1.95
C GLU A 57 -14.00 10.50 2.76
N HIS A 58 -13.87 9.17 2.71
CA HIS A 58 -12.76 8.46 3.35
C HIS A 58 -11.41 8.82 2.70
N LEU A 59 -11.36 8.92 1.37
CA LEU A 59 -10.16 9.29 0.62
C LEU A 59 -9.75 10.75 0.78
N ARG A 60 -10.66 11.65 1.19
CA ARG A 60 -10.49 13.10 1.05
C ARG A 60 -9.22 13.60 1.71
N HIS A 61 -8.95 13.20 2.94
CA HIS A 61 -7.83 13.73 3.69
C HIS A 61 -6.48 13.26 3.11
N THR A 62 -6.34 11.96 2.79
CA THR A 62 -5.16 11.39 2.11
C THR A 62 -4.99 12.00 0.72
N PHE A 63 -6.07 12.21 -0.02
CA PHE A 63 -6.00 12.82 -1.35
C PHE A 63 -5.46 14.26 -1.31
N LEU A 64 -5.82 15.02 -0.27
CA LEU A 64 -5.34 16.38 -0.06
C LEU A 64 -3.89 16.43 0.43
N SER A 65 -3.42 15.38 1.13
CA SER A 65 -2.00 15.28 1.51
C SER A 65 -1.12 14.95 0.30
N LEU A 66 -1.64 14.31 -0.76
CA LEU A 66 -0.81 13.82 -1.87
C LEU A 66 -0.36 14.87 -2.90
N PRO A 67 0.77 14.64 -3.61
CA PRO A 67 1.20 15.51 -4.71
C PRO A 67 0.24 15.48 -5.90
N GLN A 68 -0.49 16.58 -6.14
CA GLN A 68 -1.43 16.71 -7.26
C GLN A 68 -0.82 17.39 -8.48
N ASN A 69 -1.26 17.03 -9.68
CA ASN A 69 -0.83 17.65 -10.94
C ASN A 69 -1.61 18.92 -11.24
N SER A 70 -1.32 19.57 -12.37
CA SER A 70 -2.00 20.79 -12.79
C SER A 70 -3.51 20.64 -13.00
N ARG A 71 -4.03 19.41 -13.05
CA ARG A 71 -5.46 19.09 -13.11
C ARG A 71 -6.09 18.82 -11.74
N GLY A 72 -5.31 18.90 -10.65
CA GLY A 72 -5.76 18.48 -9.32
C GLY A 72 -5.85 16.97 -9.15
N ALA A 73 -5.12 16.20 -9.96
CA ALA A 73 -5.17 14.73 -9.96
C ALA A 73 -3.85 14.12 -9.44
N VAL A 74 -3.94 12.98 -8.76
CA VAL A 74 -2.78 12.23 -8.23
C VAL A 74 -2.21 11.29 -9.28
N GLY A 75 -0.89 11.16 -9.35
CA GLY A 75 -0.22 10.25 -10.27
C GLY A 75 -0.34 8.77 -9.86
N PRO A 76 0.26 7.82 -10.60
CA PRO A 76 0.16 6.39 -10.34
C PRO A 76 0.55 5.99 -8.90
N GLY A 77 1.71 6.43 -8.43
CA GLY A 77 2.16 6.15 -7.06
C GLY A 77 1.22 6.73 -6.01
N GLY A 78 0.75 7.97 -6.21
CA GLY A 78 -0.20 8.63 -5.29
C GLY A 78 -1.55 7.92 -5.26
N ALA A 79 -2.04 7.45 -6.40
CA ALA A 79 -3.24 6.63 -6.47
C ALA A 79 -3.06 5.29 -5.74
N ARG A 80 -1.93 4.61 -5.93
CA ARG A 80 -1.61 3.37 -5.21
C ARG A 80 -1.57 3.58 -3.69
N TYR A 81 -0.87 4.63 -3.23
CA TYR A 81 -0.80 4.98 -1.81
C TYR A 81 -2.19 5.24 -1.22
N ALA A 82 -3.00 6.09 -1.86
CA ALA A 82 -4.32 6.42 -1.36
C ALA A 82 -5.26 5.20 -1.32
N LEU A 83 -5.21 4.33 -2.34
CA LEU A 83 -6.01 3.11 -2.35
C LEU A 83 -5.55 2.12 -1.27
N HIS A 84 -4.24 1.94 -1.09
CA HIS A 84 -3.69 1.12 0.00
C HIS A 84 -4.22 1.59 1.36
N ARG A 85 -4.06 2.88 1.65
CA ARG A 85 -4.55 3.53 2.88
C ARG A 85 -6.05 3.30 3.09
N LEU A 86 -6.85 3.50 2.04
CA LEU A 86 -8.29 3.32 2.10
C LEU A 86 -8.68 1.90 2.51
N PHE A 87 -8.13 0.88 1.86
CA PHE A 87 -8.50 -0.52 2.12
C PHE A 87 -8.01 -1.03 3.48
N VAL A 88 -6.84 -0.59 3.93
CA VAL A 88 -6.35 -0.87 5.29
C VAL A 88 -7.27 -0.25 6.34
N GLN A 89 -7.67 1.01 6.15
CA GLN A 89 -8.51 1.74 7.13
C GLN A 89 -9.95 1.24 7.17
N LEU A 90 -10.56 0.99 6.01
CA LEU A 90 -11.97 0.60 5.93
C LEU A 90 -12.21 -0.87 6.26
N HIS A 91 -11.33 -1.76 5.78
CA HIS A 91 -11.57 -3.20 5.81
C HIS A 91 -10.47 -4.01 6.51
N GLY A 92 -9.34 -3.39 6.86
CA GLY A 92 -8.15 -4.12 7.30
C GLY A 92 -7.51 -4.96 6.19
N TRP A 93 -7.82 -4.67 4.92
CA TRP A 93 -7.34 -5.45 3.78
C TRP A 93 -5.99 -4.94 3.29
N GLN A 94 -5.01 -5.85 3.30
CA GLN A 94 -3.76 -5.68 2.57
C GLN A 94 -3.99 -6.16 1.13
N MET A 95 -4.43 -5.25 0.26
CA MET A 95 -4.67 -5.55 -1.15
C MET A 95 -3.35 -5.91 -1.85
N LYS A 96 -3.29 -7.12 -2.41
CA LYS A 96 -2.16 -7.58 -3.23
C LYS A 96 -1.96 -6.59 -4.38
N GLY A 97 -0.72 -6.23 -4.70
CA GLY A 97 -0.42 -5.25 -5.75
C GLY A 97 -0.64 -3.78 -5.36
N LEU A 98 -1.23 -3.48 -4.19
CA LEU A 98 -1.20 -2.14 -3.59
C LEU A 98 -0.17 -2.01 -2.45
N ARG A 99 0.23 -3.12 -1.81
CA ARG A 99 1.17 -3.14 -0.68
C ARG A 99 2.43 -2.33 -0.95
N MET A 100 2.88 -1.55 0.02
CA MET A 100 4.07 -0.71 -0.12
C MET A 100 5.38 -1.52 -0.09
N GLU A 101 5.32 -2.80 0.25
CA GLU A 101 6.49 -3.69 0.37
C GLU A 101 6.91 -4.32 -0.99
N ASP A 102 6.09 -4.21 -2.03
CA ASP A 102 6.28 -4.91 -3.32
C ASP A 102 7.32 -4.27 -4.28
N GLY A 103 8.41 -3.69 -3.80
CA GLY A 103 9.45 -3.08 -4.67
C GLY A 103 9.17 -1.62 -5.06
N ASP A 104 9.11 -1.27 -6.36
CA ASP A 104 8.98 0.13 -6.89
C ASP A 104 7.57 0.74 -6.64
N TRP A 105 7.08 0.61 -5.40
CA TRP A 105 5.73 1.00 -4.97
C TRP A 105 5.44 2.48 -5.22
N TYR A 106 6.46 3.33 -5.16
CA TYR A 106 6.37 4.78 -5.30
C TYR A 106 6.14 5.25 -6.76
N ARG A 107 6.36 4.39 -7.77
CA ARG A 107 6.10 4.72 -9.20
C ARG A 107 5.04 3.84 -9.86
N SER A 108 4.62 2.79 -9.16
CA SER A 108 3.81 1.74 -9.75
C SER A 108 2.33 2.15 -9.88
N SER A 109 1.72 1.69 -10.96
CA SER A 109 0.26 1.74 -11.15
C SER A 109 -0.45 0.93 -10.04
N PRO A 110 -1.66 1.32 -9.59
CA PRO A 110 -2.47 0.51 -8.71
C PRO A 110 -3.14 -0.68 -9.42
N LEU A 111 -3.07 -0.75 -10.75
CA LEU A 111 -3.78 -1.78 -11.52
C LEU A 111 -3.36 -3.24 -11.29
N PRO A 112 -2.12 -3.57 -10.87
CA PRO A 112 -1.78 -4.93 -10.48
C PRO A 112 -2.70 -5.51 -9.39
N ALA A 113 -3.37 -4.67 -8.60
CA ALA A 113 -4.34 -5.10 -7.59
C ALA A 113 -5.61 -5.75 -8.16
N PHE A 114 -5.86 -5.58 -9.46
CA PHE A 114 -6.93 -6.30 -10.14
C PHE A 114 -6.51 -7.67 -10.68
N GLY A 115 -5.25 -8.08 -10.50
CA GLY A 115 -4.70 -9.30 -11.09
C GLY A 115 -4.96 -9.35 -12.61
N ASN A 116 -5.45 -10.49 -13.10
CA ASN A 116 -5.82 -10.68 -14.51
C ASN A 116 -7.34 -10.60 -14.75
N HIS A 117 -8.10 -9.99 -13.84
CA HIS A 117 -9.58 -10.12 -13.79
C HIS A 117 -10.36 -8.97 -14.43
N LEU A 118 -9.67 -7.99 -15.02
CA LEU A 118 -10.29 -6.94 -15.82
C LEU A 118 -10.33 -7.33 -17.31
N PRO A 119 -11.42 -7.02 -18.03
CA PRO A 119 -11.40 -7.06 -19.48
C PRO A 119 -10.20 -6.26 -20.03
N GLN A 120 -9.47 -6.83 -21.00
CA GLN A 120 -8.23 -6.24 -21.52
C GLN A 120 -8.41 -4.79 -21.99
N HIS A 121 -9.57 -4.47 -22.56
CA HIS A 121 -9.90 -3.11 -22.98
C HIS A 121 -10.00 -2.15 -21.79
N LEU A 122 -10.75 -2.52 -20.75
CA LEU A 122 -10.88 -1.74 -19.53
C LEU A 122 -9.54 -1.56 -18.82
N HIS A 123 -8.73 -2.61 -18.73
CA HIS A 123 -7.38 -2.53 -18.16
C HIS A 123 -6.52 -1.50 -18.91
N THR A 124 -6.50 -1.55 -20.25
CA THR A 124 -5.72 -0.62 -21.08
C THR A 124 -6.22 0.82 -20.94
N PHE A 125 -7.54 1.00 -20.85
CA PHE A 125 -8.15 2.30 -20.61
C PHE A 125 -7.73 2.86 -19.26
N LEU A 126 -7.87 2.08 -18.18
CA LEU A 126 -7.49 2.47 -16.83
C LEU A 126 -6.00 2.82 -16.75
N GLU A 127 -5.12 2.03 -17.36
CA GLU A 127 -3.68 2.28 -17.32
C GLU A 127 -3.36 3.62 -17.99
N THR A 128 -4.03 3.90 -19.11
CA THR A 128 -3.95 5.21 -19.77
C THR A 128 -4.48 6.32 -18.85
N ARG A 129 -5.63 6.15 -18.19
CA ARG A 129 -6.17 7.18 -17.28
C ARG A 129 -5.23 7.45 -16.10
N VAL A 130 -4.79 6.40 -15.41
CA VAL A 130 -3.85 6.45 -14.28
C VAL A 130 -2.55 7.17 -14.65
N SER A 131 -2.00 6.92 -15.84
CA SER A 131 -0.77 7.59 -16.30
C SER A 131 -0.91 9.12 -16.43
N HIS A 132 -2.12 9.63 -16.65
CA HIS A 132 -2.39 11.07 -16.65
C HIS A 132 -2.75 11.61 -15.25
N GLY A 133 -2.99 10.71 -14.30
CA GLY A 133 -3.44 10.95 -12.94
C GLY A 133 -4.97 10.92 -12.80
N LEU A 134 -5.41 10.52 -11.60
CA LEU A 134 -6.81 10.39 -11.19
C LEU A 134 -7.21 11.55 -10.26
N ASP A 135 -8.35 12.18 -10.52
CA ASP A 135 -8.96 13.06 -9.51
C ASP A 135 -9.62 12.24 -8.38
N LEU A 136 -10.14 12.92 -7.35
CA LEU A 136 -10.72 12.26 -6.18
C LEU A 136 -11.90 11.35 -6.55
N HIS A 137 -12.74 11.76 -7.50
CA HIS A 137 -13.90 11.00 -7.94
C HIS A 137 -13.47 9.76 -8.74
N GLU A 138 -12.53 9.93 -9.68
CA GLU A 138 -11.98 8.81 -10.44
C GLU A 138 -11.28 7.79 -9.53
N LEU A 139 -10.53 8.27 -8.52
CA LEU A 139 -9.90 7.42 -7.52
C LEU A 139 -10.93 6.62 -6.72
N ALA A 140 -12.03 7.26 -6.30
CA ALA A 140 -13.14 6.59 -5.61
C ALA A 140 -13.84 5.54 -6.51
N ILE A 141 -13.95 5.79 -7.82
CA ILE A 141 -14.47 4.79 -8.76
C ILE A 141 -13.52 3.59 -8.88
N VAL A 142 -12.21 3.82 -8.95
CA VAL A 142 -11.21 2.73 -8.97
C VAL A 142 -11.25 1.92 -7.68
N ALA A 143 -11.40 2.57 -6.52
CA ALA A 143 -11.63 1.89 -5.25
C ALA A 143 -12.91 1.04 -5.28
N GLY A 144 -14.04 1.60 -5.73
CA GLY A 144 -15.28 0.85 -5.85
C GLY A 144 -15.18 -0.33 -6.83
N LEU A 145 -14.38 -0.22 -7.90
CA LEU A 145 -14.11 -1.34 -8.80
C LEU A 145 -13.37 -2.47 -8.11
N LEU A 146 -12.42 -2.17 -7.21
CA LEU A 146 -11.73 -3.17 -6.39
C LEU A 146 -12.69 -3.81 -5.37
N GLU A 147 -13.51 -3.01 -4.66
CA GLU A 147 -14.56 -3.53 -3.77
C GLU A 147 -15.51 -4.48 -4.53
N HIS A 148 -15.90 -4.11 -5.75
CA HIS A 148 -16.74 -4.95 -6.60
C HIS A 148 -16.09 -6.28 -6.96
N LYS A 149 -14.76 -6.32 -7.18
CA LYS A 149 -14.05 -7.60 -7.42
C LYS A 149 -13.96 -8.48 -6.18
N VAL A 150 -13.79 -7.88 -5.01
CA VAL A 150 -13.86 -8.61 -3.75
C VAL A 150 -15.28 -9.17 -3.52
N HIS A 151 -16.32 -8.39 -3.82
CA HIS A 151 -17.71 -8.84 -3.77
C HIS A 151 -17.98 -10.03 -4.72
N ASP A 152 -17.58 -9.92 -6.00
CA ASP A 152 -17.71 -11.01 -6.99
C ASP A 152 -17.05 -12.30 -6.48
N GLN A 153 -15.91 -12.17 -5.80
CA GLN A 153 -15.17 -13.29 -5.24
C GLN A 153 -15.88 -13.91 -4.03
N ALA A 154 -16.41 -13.08 -3.13
CA ALA A 154 -17.20 -13.53 -2.00
C ALA A 154 -18.44 -14.31 -2.45
N GLU A 155 -19.14 -13.84 -3.51
CA GLU A 155 -20.27 -14.55 -4.08
C GLU A 155 -19.88 -15.94 -4.62
N LYS A 156 -18.76 -16.04 -5.35
CA LYS A 156 -18.24 -17.31 -5.87
C LYS A 156 -17.88 -18.28 -4.74
N ARG A 157 -17.24 -17.80 -3.67
CA ARG A 157 -16.91 -18.62 -2.50
C ARG A 157 -18.17 -19.12 -1.79
N LEU A 158 -19.19 -18.27 -1.65
CA LEU A 158 -20.48 -18.67 -1.07
C LEU A 158 -21.18 -19.72 -1.93
N ALA A 159 -21.17 -19.54 -3.26
CA ALA A 159 -21.69 -20.53 -4.18
C ALA A 159 -21.02 -21.90 -4.05
N LEU A 160 -19.71 -21.94 -3.82
CA LEU A 160 -18.98 -23.18 -3.54
C LEU A 160 -19.39 -23.81 -2.21
N ALA A 161 -19.63 -23.01 -1.16
CA ALA A 161 -20.11 -23.52 0.12
C ALA A 161 -21.47 -24.21 0.03
N TYR A 162 -22.41 -23.63 -0.73
CA TYR A 162 -23.70 -24.28 -1.05
C TYR A 162 -23.50 -25.64 -1.73
N LYS A 163 -22.62 -25.70 -2.74
CA LYS A 163 -22.32 -26.95 -3.46
C LYS A 163 -21.65 -27.99 -2.57
N ALA A 164 -20.70 -27.57 -1.73
CA ALA A 164 -19.97 -28.45 -0.80
C ALA A 164 -20.93 -29.13 0.19
N LEU A 165 -21.94 -28.40 0.67
CA LEU A 165 -22.96 -28.91 1.58
C LEU A 165 -24.17 -29.52 0.86
N LYS A 166 -24.14 -29.61 -0.48
CA LYS A 166 -25.23 -30.15 -1.32
C LYS A 166 -26.57 -29.45 -1.09
N GLN A 167 -26.53 -28.14 -0.83
CA GLN A 167 -27.69 -27.28 -0.66
C GLN A 167 -28.04 -26.58 -1.98
N GLU A 168 -29.33 -26.43 -2.26
CA GLU A 168 -29.80 -25.61 -3.37
C GLU A 168 -29.72 -24.12 -3.03
N ARG A 169 -29.59 -23.24 -4.03
CA ARG A 169 -29.59 -21.78 -3.84
C ARG A 169 -31.00 -21.20 -3.55
N ALA A 170 -31.82 -21.94 -2.81
CA ALA A 170 -33.12 -21.50 -2.32
C ALA A 170 -32.98 -20.90 -0.90
N ALA A 171 -34.08 -20.43 -0.33
CA ALA A 171 -34.12 -20.09 1.08
C ALA A 171 -33.88 -21.35 1.92
N VAL A 172 -32.89 -21.29 2.81
CA VAL A 172 -32.48 -22.42 3.67
C VAL A 172 -32.88 -22.15 5.12
N SER A 173 -33.00 -23.20 5.93
CA SER A 173 -33.29 -23.05 7.36
C SER A 173 -32.16 -22.28 8.05
N ARG A 174 -32.44 -21.62 9.18
CA ARG A 174 -31.40 -20.97 9.98
C ARG A 174 -30.23 -21.91 10.32
N HIS A 175 -30.52 -23.17 10.63
CA HIS A 175 -29.49 -24.16 10.91
C HIS A 175 -28.56 -24.35 9.70
N ASP A 176 -29.14 -24.66 8.53
CA ASP A 176 -28.36 -24.88 7.31
C ASP A 176 -27.63 -23.61 6.85
N ALA A 177 -28.23 -22.42 7.07
CA ALA A 177 -27.58 -21.15 6.79
C ALA A 177 -26.29 -20.98 7.59
N PHE A 178 -26.32 -21.29 8.89
CA PHE A 178 -25.12 -21.22 9.74
C PHE A 178 -24.08 -22.28 9.38
N ASP A 179 -24.49 -23.48 8.96
CA ASP A 179 -23.55 -24.48 8.43
C ASP A 179 -22.85 -23.95 7.16
N ILE A 180 -23.60 -23.35 6.23
CA ILE A 180 -23.04 -22.71 5.02
C ILE A 180 -22.08 -21.57 5.40
N MET A 181 -22.49 -20.69 6.30
CA MET A 181 -21.67 -19.55 6.74
C MET A 181 -20.40 -20.00 7.45
N HIS A 182 -20.47 -21.05 8.29
CA HIS A 182 -19.28 -21.60 8.94
C HIS A 182 -18.33 -22.26 7.94
N THR A 183 -18.84 -22.99 6.96
CA THR A 183 -18.03 -23.58 5.87
C THR A 183 -17.36 -22.50 5.02
N TYR A 184 -18.09 -21.41 4.72
CA TYR A 184 -17.53 -20.23 4.07
C TYR A 184 -16.39 -19.63 4.90
N LEU A 185 -16.65 -19.33 6.19
CA LEU A 185 -15.67 -18.69 7.07
C LEU A 185 -14.44 -19.56 7.31
N ALA A 186 -14.60 -20.88 7.35
CA ALA A 186 -13.48 -21.82 7.39
C ALA A 186 -12.51 -21.59 6.24
N THR A 187 -13.05 -21.45 5.04
CA THR A 187 -12.25 -21.21 3.83
C THR A 187 -11.70 -19.79 3.80
N TYR A 188 -12.46 -18.82 4.30
CA TYR A 188 -11.98 -17.45 4.42
C TYR A 188 -10.77 -17.31 5.36
N ILE A 189 -10.79 -18.00 6.51
CA ILE A 189 -9.77 -17.86 7.56
C ILE A 189 -8.55 -18.73 7.27
N LEU A 190 -8.76 -20.00 6.92
CA LEU A 190 -7.69 -21.00 6.75
C LEU A 190 -7.30 -21.26 5.29
N GLY A 191 -8.13 -20.83 4.34
CA GLY A 191 -7.92 -21.11 2.93
C GLY A 191 -6.83 -20.24 2.32
N LYS A 192 -6.19 -20.80 1.29
CA LYS A 192 -5.45 -20.07 0.28
C LYS A 192 -6.12 -20.36 -1.05
N GLU A 193 -6.62 -19.32 -1.70
CA GLU A 193 -7.27 -19.45 -3.00
C GLU A 193 -6.21 -19.44 -4.10
N ASP A 194 -6.13 -20.54 -4.85
CA ASP A 194 -5.20 -20.70 -5.96
C ASP A 194 -5.92 -20.43 -7.29
N GLU A 195 -5.34 -19.58 -8.14
CA GLU A 195 -5.84 -19.34 -9.48
C GLU A 195 -5.88 -20.64 -10.31
N GLY A 196 -6.99 -20.87 -11.02
CA GLY A 196 -7.13 -22.00 -11.95
C GLY A 196 -7.46 -23.34 -11.31
N GLU A 197 -7.77 -23.37 -10.02
CA GLU A 197 -8.21 -24.59 -9.33
C GLU A 197 -9.56 -25.11 -9.85
N SER A 198 -9.72 -26.43 -9.92
CA SER A 198 -10.99 -27.04 -10.31
C SER A 198 -11.99 -27.02 -9.17
N GLU A 199 -13.29 -26.91 -9.51
CA GLU A 199 -14.37 -26.85 -8.52
C GLU A 199 -14.35 -28.02 -7.51
N SER A 200 -13.99 -29.23 -7.95
CA SER A 200 -13.92 -30.39 -7.06
C SER A 200 -12.83 -30.26 -6.00
N VAL A 201 -11.66 -29.71 -6.38
CA VAL A 201 -10.54 -29.51 -5.46
C VAL A 201 -10.87 -28.39 -4.49
N ALA A 202 -11.48 -27.30 -4.97
CA ALA A 202 -11.93 -26.20 -4.13
C ALA A 202 -12.94 -26.66 -3.06
N ILE A 203 -13.90 -27.51 -3.43
CA ILE A 203 -14.87 -28.10 -2.49
C ILE A 203 -14.16 -29.00 -1.45
N GLU A 204 -13.21 -29.83 -1.88
CA GLU A 204 -12.44 -30.70 -0.97
C GLU A 204 -11.63 -29.89 0.05
N LYS A 205 -10.92 -28.85 -0.41
CA LYS A 205 -10.20 -27.91 0.46
C LYS A 205 -11.15 -27.21 1.44
N MET A 206 -12.30 -26.75 0.98
CA MET A 206 -13.30 -26.08 1.82
C MET A 206 -13.83 -26.98 2.95
N LEU A 207 -14.12 -28.24 2.64
CA LEU A 207 -14.52 -29.23 3.66
C LEU A 207 -13.38 -29.57 4.61
N THR A 208 -12.15 -29.63 4.11
CA THR A 208 -10.95 -29.86 4.92
C THR A 208 -10.71 -28.69 5.90
N ASN A 209 -10.84 -27.45 5.44
CA ASN A 209 -10.76 -26.26 6.27
C ASN A 209 -11.83 -26.26 7.37
N ARG A 210 -13.05 -26.71 7.04
CA ARG A 210 -14.12 -26.87 8.03
C ARG A 210 -13.73 -27.86 9.13
N GLN A 211 -13.13 -28.99 8.77
CA GLN A 211 -12.63 -29.98 9.73
C GLN A 211 -11.48 -29.43 10.58
N HIS A 212 -10.55 -28.67 10.00
CA HIS A 212 -9.47 -28.04 10.76
C HIS A 212 -10.00 -27.01 11.77
N LEU A 213 -10.99 -26.21 11.40
CA LEU A 213 -11.65 -25.32 12.34
C LEU A 213 -12.30 -26.09 13.50
N ASP A 214 -13.05 -27.15 13.20
CA ASP A 214 -13.67 -27.99 14.23
C ASP A 214 -12.61 -28.69 15.13
N GLY A 215 -11.40 -28.91 14.59
CA GLY A 215 -10.23 -29.42 15.30
C GLY A 215 -9.45 -28.38 16.11
N GLY A 216 -9.88 -27.11 16.13
CA GLY A 216 -9.26 -26.06 16.94
C GLY A 216 -8.02 -25.41 16.32
N TYR A 217 -7.82 -25.52 15.00
CA TYR A 217 -6.68 -24.89 14.31
C TYR A 217 -6.74 -23.35 14.30
N TYR A 218 -7.93 -22.78 14.54
CA TYR A 218 -8.11 -21.34 14.72
C TYR A 218 -8.60 -21.05 16.14
N PRO A 219 -7.72 -20.57 17.05
CA PRO A 219 -8.05 -20.40 18.46
C PRO A 219 -9.24 -19.48 18.75
N ARG A 220 -9.52 -18.51 17.88
CA ARG A 220 -10.59 -17.50 18.05
C ARG A 220 -11.87 -17.81 17.29
N TRP A 221 -12.10 -19.09 16.98
CA TRP A 221 -13.31 -19.48 16.26
C TRP A 221 -14.59 -19.09 16.99
N THR A 222 -14.57 -19.14 18.33
CA THR A 222 -15.71 -18.72 19.16
C THR A 222 -16.08 -17.26 18.90
N GLU A 223 -15.11 -16.35 18.94
CA GLU A 223 -15.34 -14.93 18.69
C GLU A 223 -15.77 -14.65 17.25
N ALA A 224 -15.22 -15.38 16.28
CA ALA A 224 -15.64 -15.27 14.87
C ALA A 224 -17.08 -15.77 14.66
N ALA A 225 -17.49 -16.85 15.34
CA ALA A 225 -18.86 -17.36 15.30
C ALA A 225 -19.85 -16.41 16.00
N ASP A 226 -19.46 -15.78 17.12
CA ASP A 226 -20.26 -14.75 17.79
C ASP A 226 -20.45 -13.53 16.90
N LEU A 227 -19.40 -13.12 16.18
CA LEU A 227 -19.46 -12.03 15.20
C LEU A 227 -20.42 -12.38 14.05
N LEU A 228 -20.36 -13.62 13.55
CA LEU A 228 -21.29 -14.11 12.53
C LEU A 228 -22.74 -14.10 13.02
N GLN A 229 -22.98 -14.52 14.27
CA GLN A 229 -24.30 -14.50 14.87
C GLN A 229 -24.87 -13.08 14.91
N GLN A 230 -24.06 -12.11 15.37
CA GLN A 230 -24.44 -10.70 15.40
C GLN A 230 -24.71 -10.13 14.00
N ALA A 231 -23.88 -10.47 13.01
CA ALA A 231 -24.06 -10.05 11.63
C ALA A 231 -25.37 -10.60 11.03
N ALA A 232 -25.64 -11.89 11.23
CA ALA A 232 -26.87 -12.53 10.76
C ALA A 232 -28.13 -11.91 11.39
N ASP A 233 -28.10 -11.63 12.69
CA ASP A 233 -29.24 -10.99 13.39
C ASP A 233 -29.43 -9.52 13.00
N ALA A 234 -28.37 -8.82 12.59
CA ALA A 234 -28.46 -7.45 12.06
C ALA A 234 -29.07 -7.42 10.65
N VAL A 235 -28.73 -8.40 9.80
CA VAL A 235 -29.22 -8.48 8.41
C VAL A 235 -30.65 -9.02 8.36
N ALA A 236 -30.96 -10.04 9.16
CA ALA A 236 -32.27 -10.70 9.16
C ALA A 236 -32.74 -11.00 10.60
N PRO A 237 -33.20 -9.97 11.35
CA PRO A 237 -33.58 -10.12 12.75
C PRO A 237 -34.67 -11.17 12.96
N GLY A 238 -34.39 -12.19 13.79
CA GLY A 238 -35.35 -13.24 14.11
C GLY A 238 -35.74 -14.15 12.95
N ALA A 239 -35.01 -14.11 11.83
CA ALA A 239 -35.31 -14.94 10.67
C ALA A 239 -35.12 -16.43 10.97
N SER A 240 -36.13 -17.23 10.61
CA SER A 240 -36.11 -18.69 10.66
C SER A 240 -35.49 -19.33 9.42
N SER A 241 -35.37 -18.57 8.34
CA SER A 241 -34.79 -18.97 7.06
C SER A 241 -34.04 -17.80 6.43
N PHE A 242 -32.99 -18.12 5.66
CA PHE A 242 -32.15 -17.14 5.00
C PHE A 242 -32.13 -17.35 3.49
N GLU A 243 -32.28 -16.26 2.74
CA GLU A 243 -31.99 -16.23 1.32
C GLU A 243 -30.50 -16.03 1.06
N PHE A 244 -30.03 -16.43 -0.13
CA PHE A 244 -28.63 -16.33 -0.53
C PHE A 244 -28.03 -14.94 -0.31
N HIS A 245 -28.77 -13.87 -0.68
CA HIS A 245 -28.30 -12.50 -0.52
C HIS A 245 -28.20 -12.07 0.96
N GLN A 246 -29.01 -12.65 1.85
CA GLN A 246 -28.93 -12.37 3.29
C GLN A 246 -27.72 -13.07 3.91
N ILE A 247 -27.40 -14.29 3.44
CA ILE A 247 -26.18 -14.98 3.84
C ILE A 247 -24.94 -14.21 3.38
N LEU A 248 -24.90 -13.78 2.11
CA LEU A 248 -23.80 -12.98 1.57
C LEU A 248 -23.60 -11.69 2.37
N ALA A 249 -24.67 -10.91 2.57
CA ALA A 249 -24.60 -9.66 3.33
C ALA A 249 -24.18 -9.86 4.81
N SER A 250 -24.50 -11.02 5.40
CA SER A 250 -24.03 -11.36 6.76
C SER A 250 -22.53 -11.65 6.76
N LEU A 251 -22.04 -12.41 5.78
CA LEU A 251 -20.62 -12.73 5.64
C LEU A 251 -19.76 -11.50 5.32
N GLU A 252 -20.25 -10.58 4.50
CA GLU A 252 -19.55 -9.32 4.19
C GLU A 252 -19.41 -8.44 5.44
N ARG A 253 -20.46 -8.36 6.27
CA ARG A 253 -20.39 -7.68 7.57
C ARG A 253 -19.37 -8.32 8.52
N VAL A 254 -19.19 -9.64 8.47
CA VAL A 254 -18.13 -10.33 9.22
C VAL A 254 -16.77 -9.96 8.66
N ALA A 255 -16.60 -9.96 7.34
CA ALA A 255 -15.33 -9.60 6.69
C ALA A 255 -14.89 -8.18 7.06
N ASP A 256 -15.82 -7.23 7.18
CA ASP A 256 -15.56 -5.86 7.62
C ASP A 256 -15.16 -5.72 9.10
N GLN A 257 -15.27 -6.76 9.91
CA GLN A 257 -15.00 -6.69 11.36
C GLN A 257 -13.97 -7.70 11.86
N ILE A 258 -13.73 -8.78 11.10
CA ILE A 258 -12.85 -9.87 11.51
C ILE A 258 -11.40 -9.41 11.70
N PHE A 259 -10.95 -8.38 10.99
CA PHE A 259 -9.61 -7.81 11.16
C PHE A 259 -9.37 -7.25 12.58
N HIS A 260 -10.43 -6.84 13.30
CA HIS A 260 -10.31 -6.43 14.71
C HIS A 260 -10.01 -7.59 15.65
N LEU A 261 -10.44 -8.82 15.30
CA LEU A 261 -10.05 -10.02 16.03
C LEU A 261 -8.57 -10.31 15.77
N GLU A 262 -8.12 -10.21 14.52
CA GLU A 262 -6.72 -10.40 14.13
C GLU A 262 -5.76 -9.46 14.83
N ASN A 263 -6.14 -8.18 14.91
CA ASN A 263 -5.29 -7.18 15.54
C ASN A 263 -4.99 -7.49 17.03
N ARG A 264 -5.82 -8.30 17.71
CA ARG A 264 -5.53 -8.74 19.09
C ARG A 264 -4.36 -9.71 19.16
N GLU A 265 -4.24 -10.67 18.22
CA GLU A 265 -3.05 -11.55 18.12
C GLU A 265 -1.82 -10.72 17.80
N CYS A 266 -1.92 -9.80 16.84
CA CYS A 266 -0.82 -8.93 16.46
C CYS A 266 -0.32 -8.10 17.65
N GLY A 267 -1.24 -7.62 18.48
CA GLY A 267 -0.92 -6.96 19.75
C GLY A 267 -0.17 -7.87 20.72
N ALA A 268 -0.58 -9.14 20.84
CA ALA A 268 0.08 -10.13 21.70
C ALA A 268 1.49 -10.49 21.19
N ILE A 269 1.65 -10.75 19.89
CA ILE A 269 2.94 -11.00 19.24
C ILE A 269 3.89 -9.83 19.48
N ARG A 270 3.42 -8.61 19.22
CA ARG A 270 4.21 -7.40 19.47
C ARG A 270 4.62 -7.25 20.92
N GLN A 271 3.70 -7.51 21.87
CA GLN A 271 4.00 -7.42 23.29
C GLN A 271 5.10 -8.41 23.69
N GLN A 272 5.03 -9.64 23.18
CA GLN A 272 6.07 -10.65 23.41
C GLN A 272 7.41 -10.21 22.82
N LEU A 273 7.45 -9.75 21.57
CA LEU A 273 8.68 -9.26 20.93
C LEU A 273 9.27 -8.05 21.65
N THR A 274 8.43 -7.13 22.14
CA THR A 274 8.87 -5.96 22.90
C THR A 274 9.48 -6.35 24.26
N GLN A 275 9.10 -7.49 24.84
CA GLN A 275 9.73 -8.00 26.07
C GLN A 275 11.12 -8.60 25.81
N LEU A 276 11.43 -8.99 24.57
CA LEU A 276 12.70 -9.58 24.14
C LEU A 276 13.65 -8.55 23.52
N GLU A 277 13.26 -7.28 23.55
CA GLU A 277 13.94 -6.19 22.88
C GLU A 277 15.42 -6.12 23.29
N ASP A 278 16.31 -5.99 22.30
CA ASP A 278 17.76 -6.03 22.53
C ASP A 278 18.22 -4.89 23.46
N HIS A 279 17.64 -3.71 23.28
CA HIS A 279 17.83 -2.51 24.08
C HIS A 279 16.50 -1.77 24.21
N ASP A 280 16.30 -1.05 25.32
CA ASP A 280 15.06 -0.30 25.55
C ASP A 280 14.76 0.66 24.39
N ALA A 281 13.54 0.57 23.88
CA ALA A 281 13.00 1.35 22.78
C ALA A 281 13.78 1.21 21.46
N SER A 282 14.50 0.11 21.25
CA SER A 282 15.20 -0.14 19.98
C SER A 282 14.32 -0.67 18.84
N GLY A 283 13.13 -1.18 19.14
CA GLY A 283 12.20 -1.80 18.19
C GLY A 283 12.74 -3.09 17.55
N ARG A 284 13.75 -3.72 18.17
CA ARG A 284 14.52 -4.81 17.58
C ARG A 284 14.75 -5.94 18.57
N VAL A 285 14.70 -7.18 18.10
CA VAL A 285 15.01 -8.38 18.88
C VAL A 285 16.18 -9.10 18.21
N THR A 286 17.21 -9.52 18.94
CA THR A 286 18.26 -10.36 18.32
C THR A 286 17.65 -11.65 17.82
N LEU A 287 18.11 -12.14 16.66
CA LEU A 287 17.58 -13.38 16.10
C LEU A 287 17.81 -14.58 17.03
N ALA A 288 18.87 -14.55 17.82
CA ALA A 288 19.12 -15.54 18.86
C ALA A 288 18.01 -15.57 19.92
N ASP A 289 17.60 -14.41 20.47
CA ASP A 289 16.53 -14.35 21.48
C ASP A 289 15.16 -14.68 20.88
N PHE A 290 14.94 -14.25 19.64
CA PHE A 290 13.77 -14.62 18.85
C PHE A 290 13.61 -16.15 18.81
N TYR A 291 14.65 -16.90 18.42
CA TYR A 291 14.62 -18.37 18.42
C TYR A 291 14.67 -19.02 19.80
N ASN A 292 15.29 -18.38 20.78
CA ASN A 292 15.43 -18.91 22.14
C ASN A 292 14.05 -19.14 22.78
N THR A 293 13.07 -18.28 22.48
CA THR A 293 11.70 -18.47 22.97
C THR A 293 11.06 -19.77 22.47
N THR A 294 11.19 -20.07 21.18
CA THR A 294 10.64 -21.26 20.53
C THR A 294 11.25 -22.56 21.06
N LEU A 295 12.55 -22.56 21.33
CA LEU A 295 13.25 -23.78 21.78
C LEU A 295 13.06 -24.08 23.28
N HIS A 296 12.77 -23.09 24.11
CA HIS A 296 12.74 -23.23 25.56
C HIS A 296 11.36 -23.03 26.20
N ASN A 297 10.37 -22.50 25.48
CA ASN A 297 9.01 -22.33 25.98
C ASN A 297 8.00 -23.08 25.10
N PHE A 298 7.59 -24.27 25.54
CA PHE A 298 6.60 -25.13 24.85
C PHE A 298 5.19 -24.49 24.74
N PHE A 299 4.93 -23.37 25.44
CA PHE A 299 3.62 -22.74 25.56
C PHE A 299 3.56 -21.29 25.01
N SER A 300 4.66 -20.73 24.49
CA SER A 300 4.63 -19.41 23.83
C SER A 300 4.50 -19.56 22.32
N SER A 301 3.97 -18.54 21.64
CA SER A 301 3.92 -18.44 20.18
C SER A 301 5.27 -18.83 19.59
N ALA A 302 5.30 -19.85 18.73
CA ALA A 302 6.54 -20.34 18.16
C ALA A 302 7.00 -19.40 17.05
N PHE A 303 8.00 -18.58 17.33
CA PHE A 303 8.73 -17.77 16.36
C PHE A 303 9.67 -18.67 15.56
N THR A 304 9.22 -19.13 14.40
CA THR A 304 9.88 -20.20 13.62
C THR A 304 10.44 -19.74 12.27
N GLU A 305 10.14 -18.51 11.85
CA GLU A 305 10.54 -18.02 10.54
C GLU A 305 12.05 -18.10 10.32
N SER A 306 12.46 -18.60 9.15
CA SER A 306 13.87 -18.82 8.86
C SER A 306 14.63 -17.51 8.67
N GLU A 307 15.92 -17.51 8.99
CA GLU A 307 16.79 -16.33 8.80
C GLU A 307 16.77 -15.85 7.33
N HIS A 308 16.69 -16.79 6.38
CA HIS A 308 16.61 -16.45 4.97
C HIS A 308 15.25 -15.84 4.60
N TYR A 309 14.15 -16.37 5.13
CA TYR A 309 12.81 -15.81 4.92
C TYR A 309 12.73 -14.38 5.48
N LEU A 310 13.17 -14.19 6.73
CA LEU A 310 13.17 -12.88 7.40
C LEU A 310 14.05 -11.86 6.66
N ARG A 311 15.19 -12.29 6.12
CA ARG A 311 16.07 -11.45 5.30
C ARG A 311 15.39 -11.04 3.99
N ASP A 312 14.88 -12.02 3.24
CA ASP A 312 14.26 -11.78 1.94
C ASP A 312 13.03 -10.88 2.06
N ALA A 313 12.30 -10.96 3.17
CA ALA A 313 11.14 -10.14 3.45
C ALA A 313 11.46 -8.78 4.11
N GLY A 314 12.74 -8.44 4.28
CA GLY A 314 13.16 -7.15 4.84
C GLY A 314 12.86 -6.99 6.34
N ALA A 315 12.74 -8.09 7.08
CA ALA A 315 12.49 -8.07 8.53
C ALA A 315 13.79 -8.11 9.36
N LEU A 316 14.97 -8.17 8.75
CA LEU A 316 16.26 -8.19 9.46
C LEU A 316 17.07 -6.91 9.34
N ASP A 317 17.61 -6.47 10.46
CA ASP A 317 18.73 -5.54 10.58
C ASP A 317 20.03 -6.34 10.75
N GLU A 318 20.88 -6.29 9.73
CA GLU A 318 22.18 -6.97 9.69
C GLU A 318 23.37 -5.99 9.71
N SER A 319 23.12 -4.76 10.17
CA SER A 319 24.15 -3.71 10.22
C SER A 319 25.33 -4.06 11.11
N VAL A 320 25.13 -4.95 12.10
CA VAL A 320 26.19 -5.48 12.97
C VAL A 320 26.51 -6.92 12.56
N PRO A 321 27.73 -7.19 12.04
CA PRO A 321 28.13 -8.52 11.62
C PRO A 321 27.95 -9.57 12.72
N GLY A 322 27.29 -10.69 12.38
CA GLY A 322 27.07 -11.81 13.29
C GLY A 322 25.95 -11.63 14.31
N MET A 323 25.31 -10.45 14.37
CA MET A 323 24.17 -10.15 15.24
C MET A 323 22.97 -9.63 14.45
N PRO A 324 22.34 -10.46 13.60
CA PRO A 324 21.10 -10.07 12.94
C PRO A 324 20.00 -9.82 13.99
N ARG A 325 19.20 -8.79 13.75
CA ARG A 325 18.07 -8.42 14.61
C ARG A 325 16.80 -8.39 13.80
N VAL A 326 15.73 -8.97 14.33
CA VAL A 326 14.38 -8.83 13.78
C VAL A 326 13.87 -7.42 14.08
N ILE A 327 13.46 -6.70 13.04
CA ILE A 327 12.81 -5.39 13.13
C ILE A 327 11.33 -5.65 13.44
N ILE A 328 10.89 -5.32 14.66
CA ILE A 328 9.58 -5.75 15.18
C ILE A 328 8.43 -5.33 14.26
N PRO A 329 8.31 -4.06 13.83
CA PRO A 329 7.18 -3.68 12.98
C PRO A 329 7.23 -4.35 11.60
N ASN A 330 8.41 -4.54 10.99
CA ASN A 330 8.53 -5.25 9.71
C ASN A 330 8.12 -6.73 9.86
N TYR A 331 8.46 -7.38 10.98
CA TYR A 331 8.05 -8.75 11.24
C TYR A 331 6.53 -8.89 11.33
N LEU A 332 5.84 -7.97 12.03
CA LEU A 332 4.38 -7.98 12.17
C LEU A 332 3.66 -7.87 10.82
N MET A 333 4.29 -7.26 9.81
CA MET A 333 3.72 -7.07 8.48
C MET A 333 3.98 -8.24 7.51
N LEU A 334 4.71 -9.28 7.94
CA LEU A 334 5.00 -10.43 7.11
C LEU A 334 3.76 -11.25 6.78
N ASP A 335 3.77 -11.89 5.60
CA ASP A 335 2.70 -12.79 5.14
C ASP A 335 2.46 -13.97 6.09
N SER A 336 3.48 -14.39 6.84
CA SER A 336 3.34 -15.41 7.88
C SER A 336 2.42 -14.98 9.03
N ASN A 337 2.21 -13.68 9.21
CA ASN A 337 1.34 -13.08 10.22
C ASN A 337 -0.02 -12.62 9.66
N CYS A 338 -0.37 -13.00 8.43
CA CYS A 338 -1.67 -12.72 7.83
C CYS A 338 -2.61 -13.94 7.88
N LEU A 339 -3.90 -13.70 8.10
CA LEU A 339 -4.93 -14.70 7.84
C LEU A 339 -5.14 -14.95 6.35
N GLY A 340 -5.73 -16.11 6.07
CA GLY A 340 -6.27 -16.56 4.79
C GLY A 340 -6.19 -15.55 3.65
N SER A 341 -5.43 -15.90 2.62
CA SER A 341 -5.27 -15.03 1.47
C SER A 341 -6.33 -15.34 0.42
N SER A 342 -7.08 -14.30 0.07
CA SER A 342 -7.91 -14.32 -1.14
C SER A 342 -7.05 -14.03 -2.38
N GLU A 343 -7.65 -14.07 -3.56
CA GLU A 343 -7.00 -13.66 -4.80
C GLU A 343 -6.58 -12.18 -4.77
N TYR A 344 -7.34 -11.32 -4.09
CA TYR A 344 -7.14 -9.86 -4.12
C TYR A 344 -6.48 -9.28 -2.86
N TYR A 345 -6.64 -9.90 -1.70
CA TYR A 345 -6.17 -9.36 -0.41
C TYR A 345 -5.82 -10.44 0.60
N ALA A 346 -5.07 -10.03 1.62
CA ALA A 346 -4.92 -10.74 2.87
C ALA A 346 -5.40 -9.86 4.03
N VAL A 347 -5.86 -10.47 5.11
CA VAL A 347 -6.14 -9.76 6.37
C VAL A 347 -4.94 -9.92 7.27
N CYS A 348 -4.20 -8.85 7.50
CA CYS A 348 -2.93 -8.87 8.23
C CYS A 348 -3.02 -8.01 9.49
N CYS A 349 -1.93 -7.98 10.26
CA CYS A 349 -1.75 -7.02 11.34
C CYS A 349 -1.95 -5.58 10.86
N ILE A 350 -2.61 -4.77 11.69
CA ILE A 350 -2.79 -3.35 11.41
C ILE A 350 -1.43 -2.67 11.55
N ASP A 351 -1.04 -1.91 10.53
CA ASP A 351 0.10 -1.01 10.62
C ASP A 351 -0.29 0.22 11.46
N GLU A 352 0.14 0.24 12.72
CA GLU A 352 -0.11 1.37 13.61
C GLU A 352 0.61 2.65 13.19
N CYS A 353 1.67 2.55 12.37
CA CYS A 353 2.30 3.72 11.76
C CYS A 353 1.33 4.44 10.82
N GLU A 354 0.43 3.70 10.16
CA GLU A 354 -0.57 4.31 9.30
C GLU A 354 -1.53 5.20 10.10
N VAL A 355 -1.84 4.87 11.36
CA VAL A 355 -2.63 5.71 12.26
C VAL A 355 -1.88 7.01 12.61
N LEU A 356 -0.56 6.93 12.83
CA LEU A 356 0.27 8.12 13.06
C LEU A 356 0.32 9.00 11.81
N LEU A 357 0.51 8.38 10.64
CA LEU A 357 0.48 9.07 9.35
C LEU A 357 -0.89 9.71 9.08
N ASP A 358 -2.01 9.06 9.41
CA ASP A 358 -3.36 9.64 9.31
C ASP A 358 -3.50 10.95 10.09
N THR A 359 -2.97 10.95 11.32
CA THR A 359 -2.95 12.14 12.17
C THR A 359 -2.07 13.24 11.57
N ILE A 360 -0.95 12.88 10.95
CA ILE A 360 -0.04 13.83 10.29
C ILE A 360 -0.71 14.44 9.05
N GLU A 361 -1.30 13.62 8.20
CA GLU A 361 -1.95 14.03 6.96
C GLU A 361 -3.17 14.92 7.22
N SER A 362 -4.03 14.54 8.17
CA SER A 362 -5.22 15.30 8.57
C SER A 362 -4.91 16.66 9.22
N LYS A 363 -3.67 16.89 9.66
CA LYS A 363 -3.23 18.19 10.19
C LYS A 363 -2.53 19.05 9.15
N ILE A 364 -1.85 18.43 8.18
CA ILE A 364 -1.01 19.14 7.23
C ILE A 364 -1.77 19.48 5.95
N HIS A 365 -2.56 18.55 5.40
CA HIS A 365 -3.29 18.71 4.13
C HIS A 365 -2.41 19.25 2.98
N ALA A 366 -1.16 18.79 2.91
CA ALA A 366 -0.20 19.17 1.89
C ALA A 366 0.87 18.08 1.72
N PRO A 367 1.49 17.95 0.52
CA PRO A 367 2.49 16.91 0.22
C PRO A 367 3.84 17.09 0.91
N THR A 368 4.08 18.27 1.47
CA THR A 368 5.32 18.58 2.16
C THR A 368 5.05 19.42 3.38
N ALA A 369 5.89 19.31 4.40
CA ALA A 369 5.84 20.15 5.59
C ALA A 369 7.22 20.65 6.01
N SER A 370 7.23 21.70 6.84
CA SER A 370 8.48 22.19 7.41
C SER A 370 8.93 21.29 8.57
N PRO A 371 10.25 21.15 8.82
CA PRO A 371 10.77 20.41 9.98
C PRO A 371 10.16 20.89 11.30
N LYS A 372 9.94 22.19 11.45
CA LYS A 372 9.32 22.78 12.65
C LYS A 372 7.88 22.32 12.85
N GLN A 373 7.09 22.29 11.78
CA GLN A 373 5.70 21.84 11.85
C GLN A 373 5.61 20.35 12.22
N LEU A 374 6.46 19.52 11.61
CA LEU A 374 6.50 18.08 11.88
C LEU A 374 6.95 17.78 13.32
N THR A 375 8.00 18.43 13.79
CA THR A 375 8.49 18.24 15.16
C THR A 375 7.46 18.66 16.20
N GLN A 376 6.78 19.80 16.00
CA GLN A 376 5.68 20.23 16.89
C GLN A 376 4.52 19.25 16.91
N LEU A 377 4.15 18.70 15.75
CA LEU A 377 3.06 17.74 15.66
C LEU A 377 3.44 16.41 16.33
N VAL A 378 4.62 15.88 16.03
CA VAL A 378 5.11 14.61 16.58
C VAL A 378 5.29 14.67 18.09
N SER A 379 5.83 15.78 18.63
CA SER A 379 5.92 15.97 20.09
C SER A 379 4.57 16.01 20.79
N SER A 380 3.46 16.20 20.07
CA SER A 380 2.10 16.19 20.63
C SER A 380 1.41 14.83 20.62
N LEU A 381 2.01 13.80 19.98
CA LEU A 381 1.37 12.49 19.77
C LEU A 381 1.37 11.59 21.02
N GLY A 382 2.12 11.91 22.08
CA GLY A 382 2.03 11.23 23.38
C GLY A 382 3.38 11.05 24.08
N ALA A 383 3.37 10.98 25.43
CA ALA A 383 4.57 10.77 26.24
C ALA A 383 5.13 9.34 26.14
N GLU A 384 4.30 8.36 25.76
CA GLU A 384 4.70 6.97 25.53
C GLU A 384 5.67 6.78 24.36
N TYR A 385 5.76 7.77 23.47
CA TYR A 385 6.70 7.82 22.36
C TYR A 385 7.86 8.80 22.59
N ALA A 386 8.04 9.27 23.83
CA ALA A 386 9.07 10.24 24.15
C ALA A 386 10.47 9.61 24.01
N LEU A 387 11.25 10.16 23.09
CA LEU A 387 12.67 9.87 22.97
C LEU A 387 13.48 10.66 23.99
N ASP A 388 14.68 10.17 24.31
CA ASP A 388 15.64 10.96 25.07
C ASP A 388 16.05 12.23 24.31
N GLU A 389 16.51 13.24 25.06
CA GLU A 389 16.83 14.56 24.52
C GLU A 389 17.86 14.53 23.39
N ARG A 390 18.85 13.62 23.48
CA ARG A 390 19.90 13.50 22.48
C ARG A 390 19.35 12.89 21.19
N SER A 391 18.65 11.77 21.28
CA SER A 391 17.99 11.13 20.12
C SER A 391 17.01 12.07 19.43
N TRP A 392 16.22 12.82 20.20
CA TRP A 392 15.30 13.79 19.65
C TRP A 392 16.02 14.90 18.89
N THR A 393 17.10 15.46 19.46
CA THR A 393 17.92 16.50 18.81
C THR A 393 18.53 16.00 17.50
N GLU A 394 19.06 14.77 17.48
CA GLU A 394 19.61 14.13 16.28
C GLU A 394 18.53 13.97 15.18
N LEU A 395 17.31 13.55 15.55
CA LEU A 395 16.19 13.43 14.62
C LEU A 395 15.68 14.78 14.11
N GLN A 396 15.69 15.83 14.92
CA GLN A 396 15.36 17.17 14.47
C GLN A 396 16.34 17.68 13.41
N ALA A 397 17.63 17.39 13.57
CA ALA A 397 18.65 17.71 12.57
C ALA A 397 18.39 16.96 11.25
N ARG A 398 18.08 15.67 11.30
CA ARG A 398 17.77 14.86 10.11
C ARG A 398 16.56 15.37 9.33
N LEU A 399 15.50 15.87 9.98
CA LEU A 399 14.42 16.55 9.26
C LEU A 399 14.90 17.81 8.55
N GLY A 400 15.84 18.54 9.16
CA GLY A 400 16.52 19.66 8.53
C GLY A 400 17.25 19.24 7.27
N ASP A 401 18.03 18.16 7.33
CA ASP A 401 18.79 17.64 6.19
C ASP A 401 17.87 17.24 5.03
N ILE A 402 16.74 16.55 5.33
CA ILE A 402 15.72 16.20 4.32
C ILE A 402 15.11 17.46 3.70
N ALA A 403 14.81 18.48 4.52
CA ALA A 403 14.26 19.73 4.02
C ALA A 403 15.28 20.55 3.21
N ASP A 404 16.58 20.44 3.50
CA ASP A 404 17.63 21.11 2.75
C ASP A 404 17.85 20.48 1.36
N SER A 405 17.70 19.16 1.23
CA SER A 405 17.76 18.47 -0.07
C SER A 405 16.50 18.68 -0.91
N GLU A 406 15.32 18.55 -0.32
CA GLU A 406 14.02 18.55 -1.04
C GLU A 406 13.28 19.91 -0.99
N GLY A 407 13.81 20.88 -0.23
CA GLY A 407 13.23 22.21 0.02
C GLY A 407 12.21 22.25 1.17
N GLN A 408 11.45 21.18 1.36
CA GLN A 408 10.57 20.88 2.51
C GLN A 408 10.55 19.36 2.67
N VAL A 409 10.14 18.84 3.82
CA VAL A 409 10.07 17.40 4.06
C VAL A 409 8.88 16.80 3.30
N PRO A 410 9.06 15.88 2.34
CA PRO A 410 7.97 15.18 1.66
C PRO A 410 7.31 14.16 2.59
N LEU A 411 6.00 14.24 2.80
CA LEU A 411 5.29 13.37 3.74
C LEU A 411 5.20 11.91 3.27
N HIS A 412 5.20 11.71 1.95
CA HIS A 412 5.13 10.40 1.31
C HIS A 412 6.48 9.96 0.74
N GLY A 413 7.56 10.55 1.27
CA GLY A 413 8.93 10.20 0.90
C GLY A 413 9.48 9.10 1.81
N ARG A 414 10.34 8.26 1.24
CA ARG A 414 11.04 7.22 1.99
C ARG A 414 11.89 7.80 3.12
N LEU A 415 12.53 8.96 2.97
CA LEU A 415 13.33 9.53 4.08
C LEU A 415 12.46 9.97 5.25
N PHE A 416 11.24 10.44 5.01
CA PHE A 416 10.32 10.77 6.09
C PHE A 416 9.76 9.52 6.77
N ALA A 417 9.43 8.47 6.01
CA ALA A 417 9.08 7.17 6.58
C ALA A 417 10.24 6.60 7.43
N GLN A 418 11.49 6.78 6.98
CA GLN A 418 12.67 6.34 7.70
C GLN A 418 12.85 7.14 8.98
N TRP A 419 12.62 8.45 8.91
CA TRP A 419 12.57 9.30 10.09
C TRP A 419 11.50 8.84 11.09
N LEU A 420 10.29 8.48 10.62
CA LEU A 420 9.23 7.93 11.46
C LEU A 420 9.62 6.60 12.11
N HIS A 421 10.29 5.70 11.39
CA HIS A 421 10.84 4.46 11.96
C HIS A 421 11.75 4.75 13.15
N HIS A 422 12.64 5.73 13.05
CA HIS A 422 13.54 6.07 14.16
C HIS A 422 12.87 6.91 15.26
N ALA A 423 11.82 7.68 14.92
CA ALA A 423 11.01 8.40 15.89
C ALA A 423 10.10 7.46 16.70
N PHE A 424 9.64 6.38 16.07
CA PHE A 424 8.67 5.41 16.62
C PHE A 424 9.10 3.96 16.33
N PRO A 425 10.22 3.48 16.90
CA PRO A 425 10.85 2.20 16.52
C PRO A 425 10.01 0.94 16.79
N ARG A 426 9.06 1.01 17.74
CA ARG A 426 8.14 -0.10 18.06
C ARG A 426 6.84 -0.07 17.23
N VAL A 427 6.65 0.96 16.40
CA VAL A 427 5.40 1.21 15.67
C VAL A 427 5.63 1.28 14.17
N CYS A 428 6.61 2.05 13.73
CA CYS A 428 6.82 2.32 12.32
C CYS A 428 7.80 1.33 11.67
N PRO A 429 7.43 0.66 10.57
CA PRO A 429 8.33 -0.23 9.85
C PRO A 429 9.48 0.54 9.21
N PHE A 430 10.63 -0.12 9.09
CA PHE A 430 11.78 0.41 8.38
C PHE A 430 11.50 0.38 6.86
N PRO A 431 11.54 1.53 6.17
CA PRO A 431 11.26 1.60 4.75
C PRO A 431 12.54 1.33 3.95
N HIS A 432 12.75 0.07 3.57
CA HIS A 432 13.88 -0.26 2.71
C HIS A 432 13.76 0.39 1.33
N GLU A 433 14.91 0.55 0.67
CA GLU A 433 14.95 1.03 -0.71
C GLU A 433 14.26 0.04 -1.64
N ALA A 434 13.41 0.53 -2.54
CA ALA A 434 12.74 -0.33 -3.52
C ALA A 434 13.72 -1.27 -4.25
N GLY A 435 13.41 -2.57 -4.23
CA GLY A 435 14.21 -3.61 -4.86
C GLY A 435 15.37 -4.15 -4.01
N SER A 436 15.54 -3.69 -2.75
CA SER A 436 16.57 -4.22 -1.86
C SER A 436 16.20 -5.58 -1.22
N PHE A 437 14.94 -5.99 -1.31
CA PHE A 437 14.44 -7.25 -0.78
C PHE A 437 13.36 -7.84 -1.71
N LEU A 438 13.02 -9.12 -1.55
CA LEU A 438 12.09 -9.84 -2.41
C LEU A 438 10.72 -9.96 -1.73
N ALA A 439 9.69 -9.37 -2.32
CA ALA A 439 8.30 -9.51 -1.84
C ALA A 439 7.79 -10.97 -1.85
N SER A 440 8.41 -11.86 -2.65
CA SER A 440 8.14 -13.29 -2.67
C SER A 440 9.41 -14.07 -2.32
N THR A 441 9.41 -14.70 -1.15
CA THR A 441 10.53 -15.50 -0.68
C THR A 441 10.49 -16.90 -1.30
N ALA A 442 11.53 -17.31 -2.03
CA ALA A 442 11.70 -18.72 -2.43
C ALA A 442 12.25 -19.59 -1.27
N ALA A 443 12.62 -18.94 -0.17
CA ALA A 443 13.17 -19.55 1.03
C ALA A 443 12.17 -20.47 1.74
N PRO A 444 12.65 -21.51 2.44
CA PRO A 444 11.83 -22.22 3.42
C PRO A 444 11.29 -21.23 4.46
N LEU A 445 9.99 -21.28 4.72
CA LEU A 445 9.35 -20.42 5.71
C LEU A 445 9.92 -20.67 7.11
N GLU A 446 10.03 -21.94 7.52
CA GLU A 446 10.46 -22.30 8.88
C GLU A 446 11.94 -22.68 8.95
N ALA A 447 12.62 -22.27 10.02
CA ALA A 447 13.95 -22.76 10.38
C ALA A 447 13.88 -24.15 11.02
N SER A 448 14.93 -24.96 10.83
CA SER A 448 15.09 -26.20 11.60
C SER A 448 15.54 -25.91 13.03
N ALA A 449 15.24 -26.82 13.95
CA ALA A 449 15.69 -26.71 15.34
C ALA A 449 17.23 -26.66 15.43
N GLU A 450 17.95 -27.34 14.54
CA GLU A 450 19.42 -27.28 14.47
C GLU A 450 19.90 -25.90 14.04
N ALA A 451 19.26 -25.27 13.05
CA ALA A 451 19.61 -23.93 12.59
C ALA A 451 19.37 -22.88 13.68
N MET A 452 18.23 -22.98 14.39
CA MET A 452 17.91 -22.12 15.53
C MET A 452 18.98 -22.24 16.63
N ARG A 453 19.36 -23.47 17.01
CA ARG A 453 20.41 -23.71 18.02
C ARG A 453 21.76 -23.16 17.59
N SER A 454 22.18 -23.38 16.34
CA SER A 454 23.45 -22.85 15.81
C SER A 454 23.50 -21.32 15.94
N ARG A 455 22.41 -20.63 15.56
CA ARG A 455 22.32 -19.17 15.70
C ARG A 455 22.38 -18.72 17.16
N ILE A 456 21.75 -19.43 18.09
CA ILE A 456 21.83 -19.11 19.52
C ILE A 456 23.26 -19.30 20.04
N ASP A 457 23.92 -20.40 19.70
CA ASP A 457 25.28 -20.74 20.18
C ASP A 457 26.37 -19.82 19.60
N GLU A 458 26.19 -19.36 18.36
CA GLU A 458 27.12 -18.45 17.67
C GLU A 458 26.90 -16.97 18.02
N ALA A 459 25.80 -16.64 18.70
CA ALA A 459 25.45 -15.25 18.99
C ALA A 459 26.44 -14.63 19.99
N PRO A 460 27.04 -13.48 19.66
CA PRO A 460 27.78 -12.69 20.64
C PRO A 460 26.87 -12.26 21.81
N ASP A 461 27.48 -12.04 22.97
CA ASP A 461 26.77 -11.51 24.14
C ASP A 461 26.23 -10.11 23.82
N LYS A 462 24.91 -9.90 24.02
CA LYS A 462 24.23 -8.63 23.77
C LYS A 462 24.91 -7.44 24.44
N SER A 463 25.48 -7.64 25.64
CA SER A 463 26.18 -6.60 26.39
C SER A 463 27.42 -6.05 25.68
N THR A 464 27.91 -6.75 24.65
CA THR A 464 29.05 -6.32 23.83
C THR A 464 28.67 -5.33 22.73
N THR A 465 27.37 -5.17 22.44
CA THR A 465 26.87 -4.21 21.45
C THR A 465 26.12 -3.09 22.15
N SER A 466 26.41 -1.84 21.81
CA SER A 466 25.62 -0.71 22.29
C SER A 466 24.57 -0.31 21.25
N LEU A 467 23.44 0.24 21.72
CA LEU A 467 22.40 0.80 20.84
C LEU A 467 22.97 1.75 19.77
N GLU A 468 23.92 2.59 20.15
CA GLU A 468 24.56 3.57 19.26
C GLU A 468 25.26 2.96 18.03
N GLN A 469 25.64 1.68 18.09
CA GLN A 469 26.29 1.00 16.96
C GLN A 469 25.33 0.66 15.82
N PHE A 470 24.04 0.46 16.11
CA PHE A 470 23.04 0.05 15.11
C PHE A 470 21.85 1.00 14.97
N LYS A 471 21.61 1.89 15.95
CA LYS A 471 20.47 2.82 16.02
C LYS A 471 20.16 3.53 14.69
N TYR A 472 21.19 3.99 13.98
CA TYR A 472 21.06 4.63 12.67
C TYR A 472 21.92 3.95 11.60
N ALA A 473 22.41 2.72 11.84
CA ALA A 473 23.35 2.08 10.92
C ALA A 473 22.70 1.64 9.61
N MET A 474 21.38 1.42 9.63
CA MET A 474 20.58 1.21 8.42
C MET A 474 20.20 2.52 7.71
N TRP A 475 20.56 3.70 8.25
CA TRP A 475 20.11 4.95 7.65
C TRP A 475 20.74 5.17 6.27
N THR A 476 19.93 5.43 5.25
CA THR A 476 20.39 5.80 3.91
C THR A 476 19.76 7.11 3.44
N ASP A 477 20.51 7.91 2.69
CA ASP A 477 20.06 9.22 2.20
C ASP A 477 19.34 9.16 0.83
N THR A 478 19.03 7.95 0.35
CA THR A 478 18.41 7.70 -0.97
C THR A 478 16.91 8.02 -1.00
N GLU A 479 16.50 9.22 -1.38
CA GLU A 479 15.07 9.55 -1.43
C GLU A 479 14.29 8.81 -2.53
N GLN A 480 13.06 8.37 -2.21
CA GLN A 480 12.09 7.76 -3.13
C GLN A 480 10.72 8.40 -2.90
N LEU A 481 10.21 9.11 -3.91
CA LEU A 481 9.00 9.94 -3.81
C LEU A 481 7.87 9.39 -4.65
N VAL A 482 6.67 9.35 -4.05
CA VAL A 482 5.39 8.92 -4.67
C VAL A 482 5.01 9.70 -5.95
N ASP A 483 5.69 10.83 -6.25
CA ASP A 483 5.69 11.49 -7.57
C ASP A 483 6.94 12.36 -7.79
N ALA A 484 8.06 11.74 -8.19
CA ALA A 484 9.36 12.43 -8.38
C ALA A 484 9.33 13.63 -9.35
N ASN A 485 8.40 13.64 -10.33
CA ASN A 485 8.36 14.67 -11.37
C ASN A 485 7.87 16.03 -10.85
N LYS A 486 7.21 16.09 -9.69
CA LYS A 486 6.69 17.35 -9.12
C LYS A 486 7.63 18.01 -8.13
N HIS A 487 8.46 17.25 -7.45
CA HIS A 487 9.46 17.81 -6.53
C HIS A 487 10.58 18.56 -7.28
N GLN A 488 10.85 18.20 -8.55
CA GLN A 488 11.83 18.90 -9.39
C GLN A 488 11.39 20.29 -9.90
N VAL A 489 10.11 20.64 -9.83
CA VAL A 489 9.57 21.86 -10.49
C VAL A 489 10.14 23.16 -9.91
N ARG A 490 10.78 23.14 -8.73
CA ARG A 490 11.41 24.32 -8.13
C ARG A 490 12.84 24.62 -8.60
N SER A 491 13.57 23.70 -9.21
CA SER A 491 14.98 23.96 -9.61
C SER A 491 15.10 24.80 -10.89
N TRP A 492 14.07 24.82 -11.75
CA TRP A 492 14.09 25.55 -13.02
C TRP A 492 13.99 27.08 -12.85
N GLY A 493 13.51 27.57 -11.69
CA GLY A 493 13.45 29.01 -11.39
C GLY A 493 14.82 29.69 -11.32
N ARG A 494 15.89 28.94 -11.01
CA ARG A 494 17.28 29.45 -11.00
C ARG A 494 17.89 29.52 -12.42
N SER A 495 17.45 28.67 -13.35
CA SER A 495 17.96 28.67 -14.73
C SER A 495 17.41 29.83 -15.57
N TYR A 496 16.16 30.25 -15.36
CA TYR A 496 15.59 31.39 -16.11
C TYR A 496 16.21 32.74 -15.74
N VAL A 497 16.60 32.93 -14.46
CA VAL A 497 17.31 34.16 -14.03
C VAL A 497 18.71 34.23 -14.67
N SER A 498 19.39 33.09 -14.79
CA SER A 498 20.69 32.99 -15.47
C SER A 498 20.60 33.22 -16.99
N ILE A 499 19.54 32.71 -17.63
CA ILE A 499 19.31 32.90 -19.08
C ILE A 499 18.90 34.35 -19.41
N LEU A 500 18.08 35.00 -18.57
CA LEU A 500 17.73 36.41 -18.73
C LEU A 500 18.92 37.35 -18.49
N MET A 501 19.80 37.01 -17.54
CA MET A 501 21.06 37.73 -17.33
C MET A 501 22.02 37.58 -18.53
N PHE A 502 22.11 36.38 -19.13
CA PHE A 502 22.92 36.18 -20.35
C PHE A 502 22.34 36.89 -21.59
N ALA A 503 21.02 36.91 -21.76
CA ALA A 503 20.38 37.64 -22.85
C ALA A 503 20.60 39.17 -22.73
N GLY A 504 20.57 39.72 -21.52
CA GLY A 504 20.86 41.14 -21.27
C GLY A 504 22.30 41.54 -21.63
N VAL A 505 23.28 40.68 -21.35
CA VAL A 505 24.70 40.92 -21.67
C VAL A 505 24.95 40.84 -23.18
N VAL A 506 24.31 39.92 -23.90
CA VAL A 506 24.46 39.77 -25.36
C VAL A 506 23.81 40.95 -26.12
N ILE A 507 22.68 41.48 -25.64
CA ILE A 507 22.05 42.66 -26.25
C ILE A 507 22.86 43.94 -25.95
N GLY A 508 23.52 44.02 -24.79
CA GLY A 508 24.42 45.12 -24.43
C GLY A 508 25.69 45.22 -25.27
N THR A 509 26.26 44.08 -25.67
CA THR A 509 27.50 44.05 -26.49
C THR A 509 27.24 44.33 -27.97
N VAL A 510 26.11 43.87 -28.51
CA VAL A 510 25.70 44.15 -29.91
C VAL A 510 25.35 45.62 -30.11
N SER A 511 24.72 46.27 -29.12
CA SER A 511 24.38 47.70 -29.19
C SER A 511 25.59 48.64 -29.02
N SER A 512 26.68 48.17 -28.43
CA SER A 512 27.94 48.93 -28.31
C SER A 512 28.83 48.83 -29.56
N LEU A 513 28.77 47.71 -30.30
CA LEU A 513 29.50 47.54 -31.57
C LEU A 513 28.87 48.30 -32.75
N ALA A 514 27.57 48.60 -32.70
CA ALA A 514 26.90 49.37 -33.74
C ALA A 514 27.24 50.88 -33.74
N LYS A 515 27.91 51.41 -32.69
CA LYS A 515 28.29 52.82 -32.57
C LYS A 515 29.70 53.16 -33.09
N LEU A 516 30.43 52.18 -33.65
CA LEU A 516 31.81 52.35 -34.12
C LEU A 516 31.98 52.28 -35.65
N ALA A 517 30.89 52.28 -36.43
CA ALA A 517 30.99 52.33 -37.89
C ALA A 517 31.23 53.79 -38.38
N PRO A 518 32.29 54.07 -39.18
CA PRO A 518 32.55 55.40 -39.71
C PRO A 518 31.57 55.75 -40.85
N PRO A 519 31.27 57.04 -41.08
CA PRO A 519 30.30 57.45 -42.09
C PRO A 519 30.85 57.23 -43.50
N VAL A 520 30.10 56.49 -44.31
CA VAL A 520 30.35 56.34 -45.76
C VAL A 520 29.99 57.65 -46.45
N ALA A 521 31.01 58.32 -47.00
CA ALA A 521 30.83 59.52 -47.80
C ALA A 521 30.15 59.19 -49.14
N ARG A 522 29.02 59.85 -49.41
CA ARG A 522 28.45 60.00 -50.76
C ARG A 522 29.43 60.79 -51.62
N LYS A 523 29.80 60.26 -52.79
CA LYS A 523 30.28 61.08 -53.90
C LYS A 523 29.22 61.12 -55.00
N VAL A 524 28.95 62.35 -55.39
CA VAL A 524 28.11 62.82 -56.48
C VAL A 524 28.94 62.72 -57.77
N ASP A 525 28.43 61.98 -58.74
CA ASP A 525 28.15 62.40 -60.14
C ASP A 525 27.54 61.21 -60.91
#